data_AF-V9IIK0-F1
#
_entry.id   AF-V9IIK0-F1
#
_cell.length_a   1.000
_cell.length_b   1.000
_cell.length_c   1.000
_cell.angle_alpha   90.00
_cell.angle_beta   90.00
_cell.angle_gamma   90.00
#
_symmetry.space_group_name_H-M   'P 1'
#
loop_
_entity.id
_entity.type
_entity.pdbx_description
1 polymer ?
#
loop_
_entity_poly.entity_id
_entity_poly.type
_entity_poly.pdbx_seq_one_letter_code
_entity_poly.pdbx_strand_id
1 'polypeptide(L)'
;MAVHDHPIFWEPAKILGFFQDVSDRVEKEETSSPALVALEFECNRVVQGDWRLLIDVEVATDLRKYRSYRGESVRDLLRALRNKKHHYRELSQQAQESLGYIPDKFTEYWLSRFPSLLSHVWCAMQTFRNEPTLRDYYHADYTFAIISEGESLQIKSTHPSSYISCKVQDNIDWSPNRTRYRTQRKKYEKKKLDIPIAWTLPSN
;
A
#
# COMPACT_ATOMS: atom_id res chain seq x y z
N MET A 1 -3.49 -27.93 12.35
CA MET A 1 -4.85 -27.34 12.49
C MET A 1 -4.88 -26.06 11.69
N ALA A 2 -5.36 -26.11 10.44
CA ALA A 2 -5.27 -24.98 9.51
C ALA A 2 -6.06 -23.74 9.98
N VAL A 3 -7.08 -23.89 10.84
CA VAL A 3 -7.93 -22.78 11.30
C VAL A 3 -7.15 -21.67 12.01
N HIS A 4 -6.04 -21.96 12.69
CA HIS A 4 -5.20 -20.94 13.34
C HIS A 4 -4.44 -20.05 12.35
N ASP A 5 -4.27 -20.50 11.11
CA ASP A 5 -3.60 -19.71 10.07
C ASP A 5 -4.56 -18.72 9.39
N HIS A 6 -5.85 -18.76 9.74
CA HIS A 6 -6.81 -17.80 9.21
C HIS A 6 -6.55 -16.40 9.78
N PRO A 7 -6.60 -15.33 8.94
CA PRO A 7 -6.24 -13.97 9.33
C PRO A 7 -7.05 -13.37 10.49
N ILE A 8 -8.24 -13.92 10.78
CA ILE A 8 -9.07 -13.50 11.92
C ILE A 8 -8.41 -13.76 13.28
N PHE A 9 -7.48 -14.71 13.36
CA PHE A 9 -6.78 -15.07 14.60
C PHE A 9 -5.41 -14.41 14.71
N TRP A 10 -5.02 -13.58 13.75
CA TRP A 10 -3.71 -12.96 13.76
C TRP A 10 -3.64 -11.77 14.68
N GLU A 11 -2.52 -11.63 15.38
CA GLU A 11 -2.21 -10.44 16.14
C GLU A 11 -2.02 -9.23 15.20
N PRO A 12 -2.34 -8.00 15.65
CA PRO A 12 -2.15 -6.78 14.86
C PRO A 12 -0.74 -6.65 14.25
N ALA A 13 0.29 -7.05 15.00
CA ALA A 13 1.67 -7.06 14.52
C ALA A 13 1.87 -7.98 13.30
N LYS A 14 1.29 -9.18 13.32
CA LYS A 14 1.34 -10.15 12.21
C LYS A 14 0.58 -9.63 10.99
N ILE A 15 -0.58 -9.01 11.20
CA ILE A 15 -1.37 -8.39 10.12
C ILE A 15 -0.57 -7.28 9.42
N LEU A 16 0.10 -6.41 10.19
CA LEU A 16 0.95 -5.36 9.60
C LEU A 16 2.16 -5.92 8.88
N GLY A 17 2.76 -7.00 9.39
CA GLY A 17 3.82 -7.71 8.68
C GLY A 17 3.32 -8.22 7.33
N PHE A 18 2.17 -8.89 7.33
CA PHE A 18 1.55 -9.41 6.11
C PHE A 18 1.30 -8.30 5.08
N PHE A 19 0.70 -7.18 5.47
CA PHE A 19 0.46 -6.06 4.55
C PHE A 19 1.77 -5.45 4.01
N GLN A 20 2.83 -5.40 4.81
CA GLN A 20 4.14 -4.94 4.34
C GLN A 20 4.73 -5.90 3.31
N ASP A 21 4.75 -7.20 3.60
CA ASP A 21 5.33 -8.21 2.72
C ASP A 21 4.58 -8.26 1.38
N VAL A 22 3.24 -8.21 1.42
CA VAL A 22 2.43 -8.13 0.20
C VAL A 22 2.68 -6.83 -0.55
N SER A 23 2.74 -5.68 0.13
CA SER A 23 3.04 -4.39 -0.50
C SER A 23 4.39 -4.41 -1.20
N ASP A 24 5.42 -4.98 -0.57
CA ASP A 24 6.76 -5.10 -1.14
C ASP A 24 6.80 -6.07 -2.32
N ARG A 25 6.05 -7.16 -2.23
CA ARG A 25 5.90 -8.16 -3.28
C ARG A 25 5.30 -7.58 -4.55
N VAL A 26 4.26 -6.76 -4.44
CA VAL A 26 3.55 -6.17 -5.58
C VAL A 26 4.12 -4.83 -6.07
N GLU A 27 4.97 -4.15 -5.27
CA GLU A 27 5.56 -2.86 -5.69
C GLU A 27 6.52 -3.02 -6.88
N LYS A 28 7.21 -4.17 -6.96
CA LYS A 28 8.19 -4.48 -8.02
C LYS A 28 7.57 -5.12 -9.27
N GLU A 29 6.28 -5.45 -9.23
CA GLU A 29 5.63 -6.14 -10.34
C GLU A 29 5.02 -5.20 -11.38
N GLU A 30 4.96 -5.72 -12.61
CA GLU A 30 4.24 -5.08 -13.72
C GLU A 30 2.73 -5.11 -13.48
N THR A 31 2.01 -4.10 -13.98
CA THR A 31 0.55 -3.96 -13.82
C THR A 31 -0.24 -5.14 -14.40
N SER A 32 0.34 -5.91 -15.33
CA SER A 32 -0.21 -7.12 -15.92
C SER A 32 0.12 -8.41 -15.16
N SER A 33 0.89 -8.32 -14.07
CA SER A 33 1.25 -9.49 -13.26
C SER A 33 0.01 -10.13 -12.64
N PRO A 34 -0.03 -11.47 -12.56
CA PRO A 34 -1.18 -12.17 -12.02
C PRO A 34 -1.48 -11.80 -10.56
N ALA A 35 -0.47 -11.42 -9.76
CA ALA A 35 -0.71 -11.02 -8.37
C ALA A 35 -1.37 -9.64 -8.28
N LEU A 36 -0.94 -8.67 -9.09
CA LEU A 36 -1.63 -7.37 -9.15
C LEU A 36 -3.03 -7.49 -9.76
N VAL A 37 -3.21 -8.32 -10.80
CA VAL A 37 -4.54 -8.58 -11.37
C VAL A 37 -5.47 -9.20 -10.32
N ALA A 38 -4.99 -10.19 -9.55
CA ALA A 38 -5.77 -10.77 -8.45
C ALA A 38 -6.08 -9.77 -7.33
N LEU A 39 -5.14 -8.87 -7.04
CA LEU A 39 -5.31 -7.86 -5.99
C LEU A 39 -6.30 -6.76 -6.39
N GLU A 40 -6.29 -6.35 -7.65
CA GLU A 40 -7.21 -5.32 -8.17
C GLU A 40 -8.56 -5.90 -8.65
N PHE A 41 -8.67 -7.23 -8.77
CA PHE A 41 -9.94 -7.90 -9.01
C PHE A 41 -10.91 -7.61 -7.85
N GLU A 42 -12.14 -7.18 -8.15
CA GLU A 42 -13.14 -6.77 -7.14
C GLU A 42 -12.67 -5.73 -6.09
N CYS A 43 -11.65 -4.92 -6.42
CA CYS A 43 -11.11 -3.89 -5.52
C CYS A 43 -12.18 -2.93 -4.95
N ASN A 44 -13.25 -2.69 -5.71
CA ASN A 44 -14.38 -1.84 -5.32
C ASN A 44 -15.01 -2.22 -3.97
N ARG A 45 -15.01 -3.51 -3.60
CA ARG A 45 -15.53 -3.98 -2.29
C ARG A 45 -14.63 -3.55 -1.13
N VAL A 46 -13.36 -3.29 -1.41
CA VAL A 46 -12.35 -2.86 -0.43
C VAL A 46 -12.27 -1.35 -0.39
N VAL A 47 -12.04 -0.70 -1.54
CA VAL A 47 -11.79 0.74 -1.61
C VAL A 47 -13.06 1.59 -1.57
N GLN A 48 -14.23 0.98 -1.76
CA GLN A 48 -15.55 1.64 -1.76
C GLN A 48 -15.60 2.87 -2.68
N GLY A 49 -14.96 2.78 -3.86
CA GLY A 49 -14.77 3.90 -4.78
C GLY A 49 -13.42 4.58 -4.58
N ASP A 50 -13.32 5.50 -3.61
CA ASP A 50 -12.06 6.17 -3.27
C ASP A 50 -11.70 5.98 -1.79
N TRP A 51 -10.70 5.16 -1.51
CA TRP A 51 -10.23 4.91 -0.14
C TRP A 51 -9.68 6.16 0.55
N ARG A 52 -9.26 7.17 -0.21
CA ARG A 52 -8.75 8.43 0.33
C ARG A 52 -9.84 9.24 1.03
N LEU A 53 -11.11 9.01 0.71
CA LEU A 53 -12.25 9.66 1.35
C LEU A 53 -12.64 9.00 2.69
N LEU A 54 -12.18 7.76 2.92
CA LEU A 54 -12.47 6.99 4.13
C LEU A 54 -11.47 7.25 5.27
N ILE A 55 -10.31 7.83 4.95
CA ILE A 55 -9.28 8.18 5.94
C ILE A 55 -9.45 9.60 6.44
N ASP A 56 -8.90 9.89 7.62
CA ASP A 56 -9.00 11.21 8.22
C ASP A 56 -8.20 12.25 7.41
N VAL A 57 -8.71 13.49 7.41
CA VAL A 57 -8.14 14.61 6.64
C VAL A 57 -6.67 14.84 6.96
N GLU A 58 -6.25 14.65 8.21
CA GLU A 58 -4.85 14.80 8.65
C GLU A 58 -3.94 13.74 8.01
N VAL A 59 -4.39 12.48 7.99
CA VAL A 59 -3.66 11.36 7.37
C VAL A 59 -3.61 11.54 5.85
N ALA A 60 -4.72 11.94 5.24
CA ALA A 60 -4.80 12.21 3.81
C ALA A 60 -3.90 13.37 3.37
N THR A 61 -3.86 14.44 4.16
CA THR A 61 -3.01 15.63 3.90
C THR A 61 -1.54 15.27 3.95
N ASP A 62 -1.13 14.46 4.93
CA ASP A 62 0.24 14.00 5.04
C ASP A 62 0.64 13.05 3.89
N LEU A 63 -0.26 12.15 3.48
CA LEU A 63 -0.04 11.28 2.31
C LEU A 63 0.21 12.09 1.03
N ARG A 64 -0.61 13.12 0.78
CA ARG A 64 -0.50 13.99 -0.42
C ARG A 64 0.79 14.81 -0.48
N LYS A 65 1.44 15.04 0.66
CA LYS A 65 2.66 15.87 0.73
C LYS A 65 3.84 15.29 -0.03
N TYR A 66 3.96 13.96 -0.05
CA TYR A 66 5.15 13.28 -0.58
C TYR A 66 4.89 12.42 -1.81
N ARG A 67 3.66 11.91 -1.98
CA ARG A 67 3.33 11.00 -3.09
C ARG A 67 1.86 11.15 -3.49
N SER A 68 1.60 11.06 -4.79
CA SER A 68 0.23 10.88 -5.30
C SER A 68 -0.09 9.39 -5.31
N TYR A 69 -1.15 9.03 -4.61
CA TYR A 69 -1.71 7.67 -4.60
C TYR A 69 -2.98 7.65 -5.43
N ARG A 70 -3.37 6.50 -5.99
CA ARG A 70 -4.65 6.24 -6.65
C ARG A 70 -5.66 5.69 -5.66
N GLY A 71 -6.79 6.38 -5.52
CA GLY A 71 -7.87 6.09 -4.58
C GLY A 71 -8.68 4.84 -4.88
N GLU A 72 -8.62 4.40 -6.12
CA GLU A 72 -9.33 3.21 -6.60
C GLU A 72 -8.45 1.94 -6.55
N SER A 73 -7.17 2.07 -6.16
CA SER A 73 -6.20 0.97 -6.23
C SER A 73 -5.88 0.41 -4.85
N VAL A 74 -6.08 -0.90 -4.69
CA VAL A 74 -5.73 -1.62 -3.46
C VAL A 74 -4.22 -1.67 -3.27
N ARG A 75 -3.45 -1.78 -4.37
CA ARG A 75 -1.99 -1.66 -4.33
C ARG A 75 -1.57 -0.35 -3.67
N ASP A 76 -2.17 0.77 -4.07
CA ASP A 76 -1.81 2.09 -3.54
C ASP A 76 -2.28 2.30 -2.10
N LEU A 77 -3.37 1.67 -1.69
CA LEU A 77 -3.79 1.60 -0.30
C LEU A 77 -2.76 0.87 0.57
N LEU A 78 -2.30 -0.32 0.16
CA LEU A 78 -1.26 -1.07 0.87
C LEU A 78 0.05 -0.28 0.95
N ARG A 79 0.41 0.39 -0.15
CA ARG A 79 1.58 1.26 -0.22
C ARG A 79 1.48 2.46 0.72
N ALA A 80 0.30 3.07 0.82
CA ALA A 80 0.04 4.15 1.75
C ALA A 80 0.17 3.69 3.21
N LEU A 81 -0.44 2.53 3.55
CA LEU A 81 -0.35 1.92 4.88
C LEU A 81 1.11 1.64 5.26
N ARG A 82 1.87 1.00 4.37
CA ARG A 82 3.29 0.70 4.55
C ARG A 82 4.11 1.98 4.75
N ASN A 83 3.87 3.01 3.94
CA ASN A 83 4.55 4.30 4.07
C ASN A 83 4.21 5.01 5.40
N LYS A 84 2.95 4.99 5.84
CA LYS A 84 2.56 5.55 7.14
C LYS A 84 3.21 4.80 8.30
N LYS A 85 3.30 3.47 8.23
CA LYS A 85 4.00 2.66 9.24
C LYS A 85 5.50 3.00 9.30
N HIS A 86 6.20 3.08 8.17
CA HIS A 86 7.64 3.38 8.14
C HIS A 86 7.97 4.79 8.63
N HIS A 87 7.16 5.78 8.25
CA HIS A 87 7.37 7.18 8.62
C HIS A 87 6.56 7.61 9.84
N TYR A 88 6.06 6.67 10.66
CA TYR A 88 5.15 6.99 11.76
C TYR A 88 5.70 8.06 12.73
N ARG A 89 6.99 7.98 13.05
CA ARG A 89 7.67 8.94 13.94
C ARG A 89 7.83 10.35 13.34
N GLU A 90 7.73 10.48 12.02
CA GLU A 90 7.89 11.75 11.29
C GLU A 90 6.54 12.42 11.00
N LEU A 91 5.42 11.75 11.33
CA LEU A 91 4.07 12.29 11.15
C LEU A 91 3.80 13.46 12.10
N SER A 92 2.86 14.33 11.73
CA SER A 92 2.33 15.35 12.64
C SER A 92 1.67 14.69 13.85
N GLN A 93 1.68 15.39 14.99
CA GLN A 93 1.06 14.88 16.22
C GLN A 93 -0.42 14.55 16.01
N GLN A 94 -1.16 15.39 15.28
CA GLN A 94 -2.57 15.15 14.94
C GLN A 94 -2.76 13.86 14.12
N ALA A 95 -1.89 13.58 13.15
CA ALA A 95 -1.97 12.35 12.38
C ALA A 95 -1.59 11.11 13.22
N GLN A 96 -0.64 11.24 14.15
CA GLN A 96 -0.31 10.17 15.10
C GLN A 96 -1.45 9.88 16.07
N GLU A 97 -2.16 10.92 16.55
CA GLU A 97 -3.33 10.80 17.41
C GLU A 97 -4.49 10.10 16.69
N SER A 98 -4.77 10.47 15.43
CA SER A 98 -5.77 9.79 14.59
C SER A 98 -5.44 8.32 14.33
N LEU A 99 -4.19 8.01 13.99
CA LEU A 99 -3.75 6.64 13.69
C LEU A 99 -3.58 5.78 14.95
N GLY A 100 -3.32 6.39 16.10
CA GLY A 100 -2.99 5.71 17.34
C GLY A 100 -1.61 5.03 17.32
N TYR A 101 -1.27 4.34 18.40
CA TYR A 101 0.02 3.68 18.58
C TYR A 101 0.17 2.40 17.73
N ILE A 102 1.41 2.11 17.33
CA ILE A 102 1.77 0.89 16.60
C ILE A 102 2.10 -0.23 17.61
N PRO A 103 1.69 -1.50 17.37
CA PRO A 103 0.96 -1.99 16.19
C PRO A 103 -0.57 -1.97 16.34
N ASP A 104 -1.11 -1.93 17.56
CA ASP A 104 -2.52 -2.29 17.78
C ASP A 104 -3.50 -1.25 17.24
N LYS A 105 -3.48 -0.03 17.77
CA LYS A 105 -4.41 1.03 17.34
C LYS A 105 -4.23 1.42 15.89
N PHE A 106 -2.98 1.40 15.42
CA PHE A 106 -2.68 1.61 14.00
C PHE A 106 -3.37 0.57 13.11
N THR A 107 -3.31 -0.73 13.47
CA THR A 107 -3.96 -1.78 12.68
C THR A 107 -5.48 -1.68 12.76
N GLU A 108 -6.01 -1.45 13.96
CA GLU A 108 -7.45 -1.26 14.20
C GLU A 108 -8.00 -0.09 13.38
N TYR A 109 -7.25 1.00 13.26
CA TYR A 109 -7.63 2.16 12.43
C TYR A 109 -7.89 1.79 10.97
N TRP A 110 -6.99 1.02 10.37
CA TRP A 110 -7.12 0.60 8.97
C TRP A 110 -8.19 -0.48 8.81
N LEU A 111 -8.24 -1.48 9.67
CA LEU A 111 -9.20 -2.57 9.56
C LEU A 111 -10.63 -2.14 9.88
N SER A 112 -10.83 -1.16 10.75
CA SER A 112 -12.18 -0.60 11.03
C SER A 112 -12.75 0.16 9.84
N ARG A 113 -11.91 0.88 9.09
CA ARG A 113 -12.30 1.59 7.85
C ARG A 113 -12.42 0.66 6.64
N PHE A 114 -11.57 -0.37 6.59
CA PHE A 114 -11.49 -1.31 5.49
C PHE A 114 -11.65 -2.75 5.98
N PRO A 115 -12.86 -3.16 6.43
CA PRO A 115 -13.09 -4.48 7.02
C PRO A 115 -12.78 -5.63 6.06
N SER A 116 -13.01 -5.42 4.75
CA SER A 116 -12.75 -6.41 3.71
C SER A 116 -11.29 -6.44 3.24
N LEU A 117 -10.43 -5.52 3.69
CA LEU A 117 -9.06 -5.41 3.17
C LEU A 117 -8.24 -6.67 3.48
N LEU A 118 -8.26 -7.12 4.73
CA LEU A 118 -7.42 -8.25 5.15
C LEU A 118 -7.82 -9.55 4.44
N SER A 119 -9.12 -9.86 4.41
CA SER A 119 -9.63 -11.05 3.74
C SER A 119 -9.37 -11.01 2.24
N HIS A 120 -9.60 -9.85 1.61
CA HIS A 120 -9.36 -9.65 0.17
C HIS A 120 -7.89 -9.89 -0.20
N VAL A 121 -6.97 -9.20 0.48
CA VAL A 121 -5.53 -9.30 0.20
C VAL A 121 -5.03 -10.72 0.47
N TRP A 122 -5.49 -11.33 1.56
CA TRP A 122 -5.13 -12.71 1.90
C TRP A 122 -5.62 -13.71 0.85
N CYS A 123 -6.75 -13.48 0.20
CA CYS A 123 -7.25 -14.37 -0.85
C CYS A 123 -6.59 -14.13 -2.20
N ALA A 124 -6.39 -12.87 -2.58
CA ALA A 124 -5.63 -12.51 -3.77
C ALA A 124 -4.23 -13.13 -3.76
N MET A 125 -3.61 -13.23 -2.57
CA MET A 125 -2.26 -13.77 -2.39
C MET A 125 -2.21 -15.28 -2.13
N GLN A 126 -3.36 -15.97 -2.07
CA GLN A 126 -3.44 -17.41 -1.78
C GLN A 126 -2.74 -18.28 -2.82
N THR A 127 -2.73 -17.86 -4.10
CA THR A 127 -2.02 -18.52 -5.21
C THR A 127 -0.50 -18.40 -5.10
N PHE A 128 0.00 -17.42 -4.34
CA PHE A 128 1.41 -17.14 -4.12
C PHE A 128 1.90 -17.63 -2.75
N ARG A 129 1.11 -18.44 -2.04
CA ARG A 129 1.42 -18.94 -0.69
C ARG A 129 2.75 -19.67 -0.55
N ASN A 130 3.25 -20.26 -1.65
CA ASN A 130 4.49 -21.05 -1.65
C ASN A 130 5.74 -20.16 -1.68
N GLU A 131 5.59 -18.85 -1.88
CA GLU A 131 6.71 -17.92 -1.88
C GLU A 131 7.32 -17.79 -0.47
N PRO A 132 8.66 -17.68 -0.35
CA PRO A 132 9.33 -17.60 0.96
C PRO A 132 8.82 -16.46 1.85
N THR A 133 8.39 -15.34 1.26
CA THR A 133 7.85 -14.18 1.98
C THR A 133 6.43 -14.39 2.49
N LEU A 134 5.67 -15.29 1.86
CA LEU A 134 4.25 -15.51 2.18
C LEU A 134 3.99 -16.82 2.92
N ARG A 135 4.94 -17.76 2.90
CA ARG A 135 4.77 -19.11 3.46
C ARG A 135 4.36 -19.12 4.93
N ASP A 136 4.84 -18.17 5.73
CA ASP A 136 4.56 -18.10 7.18
C ASP A 136 3.13 -17.61 7.51
N TYR A 137 2.39 -17.18 6.48
CA TYR A 137 1.02 -16.69 6.56
C TYR A 137 -0.03 -17.69 6.04
N TYR A 138 0.40 -18.82 5.46
CA TYR A 138 -0.52 -19.81 4.90
C TYR A 138 -0.12 -21.22 5.31
N HIS A 139 -1.11 -22.08 5.53
CA HIS A 139 -0.86 -23.50 5.75
C HIS A 139 -0.38 -24.16 4.45
N ALA A 140 0.68 -24.98 4.52
CA ALA A 140 1.29 -25.62 3.34
C ALA A 140 0.30 -26.48 2.52
N ASP A 141 -0.50 -27.28 3.23
CA ASP A 141 -1.37 -28.28 2.60
C ASP A 141 -2.84 -27.85 2.44
N TYR A 142 -3.21 -26.66 2.92
CA TYR A 142 -4.61 -26.22 2.93
C TYR A 142 -4.79 -24.96 2.09
N THR A 143 -5.70 -25.04 1.11
CA THR A 143 -6.15 -23.87 0.35
C THR A 143 -7.50 -23.46 0.91
N PHE A 144 -7.58 -22.26 1.47
CA PHE A 144 -8.86 -21.73 1.89
C PHE A 144 -9.63 -21.29 0.64
N ALA A 145 -10.66 -22.04 0.27
CA ALA A 145 -11.66 -21.54 -0.66
C ALA A 145 -12.51 -20.51 0.10
N ILE A 146 -12.48 -19.25 -0.31
CA ILE A 146 -13.51 -18.32 0.18
C ILE A 146 -14.84 -18.69 -0.46
N ILE A 147 -15.83 -18.81 0.41
CA ILE A 147 -17.24 -18.82 0.06
C ILE A 147 -17.55 -17.41 -0.48
N SER A 148 -17.44 -17.21 -1.79
CA SER A 148 -18.29 -16.21 -2.44
C SER A 148 -19.69 -16.76 -2.32
N GLU A 149 -20.47 -16.24 -1.36
CA GLU A 149 -21.92 -16.43 -1.43
C GLU A 149 -22.38 -15.86 -2.78
N GLY A 150 -22.80 -16.77 -3.66
CA GLY A 150 -23.36 -16.47 -4.98
C GLY A 150 -22.34 -16.43 -6.11
N GLU A 151 -21.81 -17.58 -6.53
CA GLU A 151 -22.22 -18.25 -7.78
C GLU A 151 -21.28 -19.41 -8.13
N SER A 152 -21.92 -20.47 -8.61
CA SER A 152 -21.37 -21.79 -8.83
C SER A 152 -20.52 -21.89 -10.11
N LEU A 153 -19.47 -22.71 -10.01
CA LEU A 153 -18.95 -23.65 -11.00
C LEU A 153 -18.09 -23.14 -12.20
N GLN A 154 -17.05 -23.96 -12.44
CA GLN A 154 -16.20 -24.09 -13.64
C GLN A 154 -15.01 -23.12 -13.76
N ILE A 155 -13.86 -23.57 -13.24
CA ILE A 155 -12.56 -23.21 -13.81
C ILE A 155 -12.51 -23.84 -15.20
N LYS A 156 -12.88 -23.07 -16.22
CA LYS A 156 -12.47 -23.31 -17.61
C LYS A 156 -11.59 -22.14 -18.04
N SER A 157 -10.35 -22.49 -18.34
CA SER A 157 -9.40 -21.70 -19.11
C SER A 157 -10.09 -21.06 -20.31
N THR A 158 -10.18 -19.73 -20.33
CA THR A 158 -10.12 -18.92 -21.56
C THR A 158 -9.88 -17.46 -21.19
N HIS A 159 -8.83 -16.85 -21.73
CA HIS A 159 -8.64 -15.40 -21.70
C HIS A 159 -9.87 -14.68 -22.29
N PRO A 160 -10.23 -13.50 -21.78
CA PRO A 160 -10.08 -12.34 -22.65
C PRO A 160 -9.51 -11.10 -21.96
N SER A 161 -8.63 -10.45 -22.71
CA SER A 161 -8.25 -9.05 -22.59
C SER A 161 -9.46 -8.13 -22.40
N SER A 162 -9.53 -7.43 -21.27
CA SER A 162 -10.08 -6.09 -21.20
C SER A 162 -9.57 -5.39 -19.94
N TYR A 163 -8.89 -4.26 -20.14
CA TYR A 163 -8.39 -3.41 -19.06
C TYR A 163 -9.60 -2.77 -18.35
N ILE A 164 -9.87 -3.16 -17.10
CA ILE A 164 -10.93 -2.56 -16.30
C ILE A 164 -10.37 -1.30 -15.63
N SER A 165 -10.74 -0.15 -16.18
CA SER A 165 -10.57 1.15 -15.54
C SER A 165 -11.77 1.42 -14.65
N CYS A 166 -11.58 1.40 -13.33
CA CYS A 166 -12.45 2.17 -12.46
C CYS A 166 -12.27 3.66 -12.82
N LYS A 167 -13.36 4.41 -12.94
CA LYS A 167 -13.34 5.86 -13.07
C LYS A 167 -14.48 6.41 -12.24
N VAL A 168 -14.14 7.21 -11.24
CA VAL A 168 -15.05 8.12 -10.56
C VAL A 168 -14.59 9.56 -10.78
N GLN A 169 -15.55 10.48 -10.87
CA GLN A 169 -15.35 11.89 -11.20
C GLN A 169 -15.21 12.69 -9.90
N ASP A 170 -13.97 13.09 -9.57
CA ASP A 170 -13.60 13.80 -8.34
C ASP A 170 -13.64 15.33 -8.47
N ASN A 171 -14.05 16.02 -7.40
CA ASN A 171 -13.97 17.49 -7.24
C ASN A 171 -12.79 17.96 -6.35
N ILE A 172 -11.85 17.07 -5.99
CA ILE A 172 -10.70 17.36 -5.11
C ILE A 172 -9.40 17.10 -5.86
N ASP A 173 -8.51 18.10 -5.93
CA ASP A 173 -7.24 18.01 -6.65
C ASP A 173 -6.18 17.22 -5.84
N TRP A 174 -5.84 16.04 -6.36
CA TRP A 174 -4.81 15.13 -5.83
C TRP A 174 -3.45 15.28 -6.52
N SER A 175 -3.27 16.34 -7.31
CA SER A 175 -2.00 16.64 -7.96
C SER A 175 -0.89 16.92 -6.93
N PRO A 176 0.35 16.45 -7.18
CA PRO A 176 1.46 16.71 -6.28
C PRO A 176 1.82 18.20 -6.28
N ASN A 177 2.10 18.76 -5.10
CA ASN A 177 2.42 20.18 -4.92
C ASN A 177 3.85 20.48 -5.45
N ARG A 178 4.01 20.53 -6.78
CA ARG A 178 5.31 20.61 -7.50
C ARG A 178 6.08 21.91 -7.29
N THR A 179 5.44 22.97 -6.80
CA THR A 179 5.98 24.34 -6.82
C THR A 179 6.99 24.66 -5.71
N ARG A 180 7.06 23.87 -4.62
CA ARG A 180 8.01 24.15 -3.53
C ARG A 180 9.37 23.46 -3.68
N TYR A 181 9.43 22.26 -4.27
CA TYR A 181 10.69 21.50 -4.37
C TYR A 181 11.61 21.96 -5.52
N ARG A 182 11.06 22.55 -6.58
CA ARG A 182 11.87 23.07 -7.70
C ARG A 182 12.75 24.27 -7.29
N THR A 183 12.29 25.04 -6.30
CA THR A 183 12.97 26.25 -5.83
C THR A 183 14.09 25.94 -4.82
N GLN A 184 13.96 24.87 -4.03
CA GLN A 184 15.02 24.41 -3.12
C GLN A 184 16.19 23.75 -3.86
N ARG A 185 15.92 22.96 -4.91
CA ARG A 185 16.97 22.27 -5.68
C ARG A 185 17.93 23.25 -6.38
N LYS A 186 17.38 24.34 -6.95
CA LYS A 186 18.19 25.42 -7.55
C LYS A 186 19.05 26.20 -6.54
N LYS A 187 18.65 26.28 -5.26
CA LYS A 187 19.45 26.96 -4.21
C LYS A 187 20.65 26.13 -3.74
N TYR A 188 20.54 24.81 -3.71
CA TYR A 188 21.66 23.93 -3.35
C TYR A 188 22.67 23.78 -4.50
N GLU A 189 22.22 23.75 -5.76
CA GLU A 189 23.13 23.69 -6.92
C GLU A 189 23.95 24.98 -7.09
N LYS A 190 23.37 26.16 -6.85
CA LYS A 190 24.14 27.42 -6.88
C LYS A 190 25.23 27.49 -5.79
N LYS A 191 25.04 26.87 -4.62
CA LYS A 191 26.05 26.87 -3.55
C LYS A 191 27.22 25.90 -3.78
N LYS A 192 27.09 24.92 -4.69
CA LYS A 192 28.17 23.95 -4.97
C LYS A 192 29.16 24.42 -6.04
N LEU A 193 28.82 25.45 -6.82
CA LEU A 193 29.68 25.98 -7.90
C LEU A 193 30.56 27.16 -7.44
N ASP A 194 30.32 27.74 -6.26
CA ASP A 194 31.03 28.92 -5.75
C ASP A 194 32.10 28.58 -4.68
N ILE A 195 32.77 27.42 -4.78
CA ILE A 195 33.96 27.12 -3.96
C ILE A 195 35.20 27.21 -4.87
N PRO A 196 36.03 28.26 -4.79
CA PRO A 196 37.28 28.34 -5.53
C PRO A 196 38.29 27.31 -5.00
N ILE A 197 38.75 26.42 -5.86
CA ILE A 197 39.85 25.49 -5.57
C ILE A 197 41.15 26.30 -5.62
N ALA A 198 41.66 26.72 -4.47
CA ALA A 198 42.98 27.33 -4.33
C ALA A 198 43.76 26.63 -3.20
N TRP A 199 44.62 25.68 -3.58
CA TRP A 199 45.73 25.23 -2.75
C TRP A 199 46.91 24.94 -3.68
N THR A 200 47.80 25.93 -3.84
CA THR A 200 49.14 25.73 -4.40
C THR A 200 50.08 25.24 -3.29
N LEU A 201 50.82 24.17 -3.57
CA LEU A 201 51.88 23.61 -2.71
C LEU A 201 53.13 24.50 -2.72
N PRO A 202 53.90 24.60 -1.62
CA PRO A 202 55.19 25.27 -1.62
C PRO A 202 56.32 24.35 -2.13
N SER A 203 57.20 24.91 -2.96
CA SER A 203 58.41 24.29 -3.51
C SER A 203 59.52 24.20 -2.46
N ASN A 204 60.35 23.16 -2.55
CA ASN A 204 61.70 23.12 -2.00
C ASN A 204 62.68 22.81 -3.14
#